data_AF-A0A1J3JYE8-F1
#
_entry.id   AF-A0A1J3JYE8-F1
#
_cell.length_a   1.000
_cell.length_b   1.000
_cell.length_c   1.000
_cell.angle_alpha   90.00
_cell.angle_beta   90.00
_cell.angle_gamma   90.00
#
_symmetry.space_group_name_H-M   'P 1'
#
loop_
_entity.id
_entity.type
_entity.pdbx_description
1 polymer ?
#
loop_
_entity_poly.entity_id
_entity_poly.type
_entity_poly.pdbx_seq_one_letter_code
_entity_poly.pdbx_strand_id
1 'polypeptide(L)'
;FSVIMSSSPSCSWPLSLLLLVLWCMVARQSNGASNNVKVGTISKVEDAENFHIYYGQTFKVIKNAIDGKSYLLIQNTSRMAVRTKYCTSRIKSYVIPLLNYSIDTQSSQGGVPVSFFELLGLLGSLKGITSDAVASPCVLKLFEAGEVVKLEKGEQQGQLLSQFAAHFISDTDQPQTCNFANFFPLSEGTPLQRAEWIKFLGAFTNLETKANQVYDAVKASYTCLSQMAANNTKSFKPIVAWMEYDYNG
;
A
#
# COMPACT_ATOMS: atom_id res chain seq x y z
N PHE A 1 2.59 59.29 69.03
CA PHE A 1 1.69 58.71 70.05
C PHE A 1 1.71 57.21 69.93
N SER A 2 2.06 56.55 71.03
CA SER A 2 2.30 55.12 71.21
C SER A 2 1.15 54.24 70.77
N VAL A 3 1.44 53.04 70.24
CA VAL A 3 0.90 51.76 70.75
C VAL A 3 1.93 50.64 70.48
N ILE A 4 2.13 49.83 71.51
CA ILE A 4 2.96 48.63 71.67
C ILE A 4 2.22 47.41 71.08
N MET A 5 2.91 46.45 70.44
CA MET A 5 2.79 45.03 70.79
C MET A 5 3.73 44.11 70.00
N SER A 6 4.42 43.29 70.79
CA SER A 6 5.29 42.16 70.48
C SER A 6 4.52 40.90 70.06
N SER A 7 5.11 40.09 69.16
CA SER A 7 5.22 38.63 69.34
C SER A 7 6.11 38.00 68.26
N SER A 8 6.92 37.02 68.66
CA SER A 8 7.93 36.31 67.88
C SER A 8 7.34 35.04 67.19
N PRO A 9 8.15 34.13 66.60
CA PRO A 9 8.00 33.63 65.24
C PRO A 9 7.29 32.26 65.17
N SER A 10 6.63 31.95 64.05
CA SER A 10 6.08 30.60 63.84
C SER A 10 6.15 30.14 62.39
N CYS A 11 7.07 29.19 62.20
CA CYS A 11 7.03 28.04 61.30
C CYS A 11 5.94 28.02 60.22
N SER A 12 6.35 28.23 58.96
CA SER A 12 5.57 27.86 57.78
C SER A 12 6.46 27.29 56.67
N TRP A 13 7.30 26.33 57.04
CA TRP A 13 8.19 25.57 56.16
C TRP A 13 7.74 24.12 55.83
N PRO A 14 6.43 23.79 55.71
CA PRO A 14 6.06 22.55 55.01
C PRO A 14 5.17 22.73 53.78
N LEU A 15 4.59 23.92 53.52
CA LEU A 15 3.63 24.10 52.41
C LEU A 15 4.28 24.25 51.02
N SER A 16 5.54 24.68 50.96
CA SER A 16 6.24 24.85 49.67
C SER A 16 6.81 23.54 49.10
N LEU A 17 7.05 22.52 49.94
CA LEU A 17 7.52 21.21 49.47
C LEU A 17 6.39 20.35 48.89
N LEU A 18 5.15 20.51 49.37
CA LEU A 18 3.99 19.75 48.89
C LEU A 18 3.57 20.13 47.45
N LEU A 19 3.78 21.38 47.04
CA LEU A 19 3.49 21.85 45.68
C LEU A 19 4.53 21.39 44.64
N LEU A 20 5.78 21.16 45.04
CA LEU A 20 6.84 20.61 44.18
C LEU A 20 6.70 19.10 43.97
N VAL A 21 6.24 18.35 44.98
CA VAL A 21 5.96 16.91 44.84
C VAL A 21 4.72 16.65 43.98
N LEU A 22 3.72 17.52 44.02
CA LEU A 22 2.54 17.43 43.15
C LEU A 22 2.88 17.71 41.68
N TRP A 23 3.88 18.55 41.40
CA TRP A 23 4.34 18.83 40.03
C TRP A 23 5.16 17.68 39.43
N CYS A 24 5.88 16.92 40.28
CA CYS A 24 6.57 15.69 39.86
C CYS A 24 5.64 14.50 39.57
N MET A 25 4.39 14.52 40.06
CA MET A 25 3.40 13.46 39.81
C MET A 25 2.54 13.68 38.55
N VAL A 26 2.62 14.85 37.90
CA VAL A 26 1.84 15.19 36.69
C VAL A 26 2.67 15.10 35.41
N ALA A 27 3.97 14.81 35.50
CA ALA A 27 4.73 14.27 34.37
C ALA A 27 4.43 12.77 34.21
N ARG A 28 3.14 12.42 34.04
CA ARG A 28 2.75 11.14 33.44
C ARG A 28 3.30 11.17 32.03
N GLN A 29 4.46 10.55 31.87
CA GLN A 29 5.04 10.22 30.60
C GLN A 29 3.96 9.49 29.80
N SER A 30 3.33 10.20 28.87
CA SER A 30 2.50 9.56 27.87
C SER A 30 3.47 8.79 27.00
N ASN A 31 3.79 7.57 27.40
CA ASN A 31 4.22 6.53 26.49
C ASN A 31 3.01 6.23 25.60
N GLY A 32 2.74 7.15 24.67
CA GLY A 32 2.14 6.79 23.41
C GLY A 32 3.16 5.91 22.72
N ALA A 33 3.22 4.64 23.14
CA ALA A 33 3.90 3.60 22.41
C ALA A 33 3.24 3.59 21.04
N SER A 34 3.82 4.35 20.11
CA SER A 34 3.57 4.17 18.71
C SER A 34 4.06 2.76 18.44
N ASN A 35 3.15 1.86 18.09
CA ASN A 35 3.53 0.56 17.61
C ASN A 35 4.42 0.83 16.39
N ASN A 36 5.74 0.68 16.56
CA ASN A 36 6.68 0.66 15.46
C ASN A 36 6.10 -0.28 14.40
N VAL A 37 6.24 0.05 13.11
CA VAL A 37 5.98 -0.91 12.03
C VAL A 37 6.66 -2.21 12.46
N LYS A 38 5.89 -3.29 12.69
CA LYS A 38 6.44 -4.56 13.15
C LYS A 38 7.52 -4.95 12.14
N VAL A 39 8.78 -4.83 12.52
CA VAL A 39 9.97 -5.07 11.69
C VAL A 39 10.15 -6.59 11.53
N GLY A 40 9.15 -7.24 10.98
CA GLY A 40 9.20 -8.61 10.49
C GLY A 40 9.21 -8.55 8.97
N THR A 41 10.42 -8.51 8.42
CA THR A 41 10.76 -8.64 6.98
C THR A 41 10.17 -7.56 6.07
N ILE A 42 10.75 -6.36 6.13
CA ILE A 42 10.51 -5.29 5.13
C ILE A 42 10.73 -5.82 3.71
N SER A 43 9.91 -5.40 2.75
CA SER A 43 10.15 -5.63 1.33
C SER A 43 11.20 -4.64 0.83
N LYS A 44 12.36 -5.17 0.44
CA LYS A 44 13.36 -4.44 -0.34
C LYS A 44 13.08 -4.68 -1.82
N VAL A 45 12.98 -3.60 -2.59
CA VAL A 45 12.81 -3.63 -4.05
C VAL A 45 14.21 -3.61 -4.66
N GLU A 46 14.54 -4.60 -5.48
CA GLU A 46 15.89 -4.79 -6.03
C GLU A 46 15.94 -4.80 -7.56
N ASP A 47 14.89 -5.29 -8.21
CA ASP A 47 14.82 -5.50 -9.65
C ASP A 47 13.93 -4.45 -10.32
N ALA A 48 12.73 -4.17 -9.78
CA ALA A 48 11.78 -3.19 -10.31
C ALA A 48 12.34 -1.75 -10.30
N GLU A 49 12.13 -1.05 -11.39
CA GLU A 49 12.65 0.31 -11.59
C GLU A 49 11.57 1.37 -11.38
N ASN A 50 10.30 1.03 -11.67
CA ASN A 50 9.23 2.02 -11.69
C ASN A 50 8.61 2.29 -10.31
N PHE A 51 9.06 1.63 -9.24
CA PHE A 51 8.69 2.01 -7.88
C PHE A 51 9.76 1.68 -6.84
N HIS A 52 9.74 2.42 -5.73
CA HIS A 52 10.57 2.15 -4.56
C HIS A 52 9.78 2.27 -3.27
N ILE A 53 10.11 1.44 -2.28
CA ILE A 53 9.48 1.46 -0.95
C ILE A 53 10.46 2.01 0.07
N TYR A 54 10.03 3.02 0.82
CA TYR A 54 10.75 3.61 1.95
C TYR A 54 9.97 3.37 3.24
N TYR A 55 10.70 3.08 4.31
CA TYR A 55 10.12 2.78 5.62
C TYR A 55 10.45 3.89 6.60
N GLY A 56 9.40 4.50 7.15
CA GLY A 56 9.49 5.31 8.35
C GLY A 56 9.21 4.47 9.59
N GLN A 57 9.24 5.09 10.77
CA GLN A 57 8.96 4.40 12.03
C GLN A 57 7.51 3.87 12.11
N THR A 58 6.55 4.61 11.52
CA THR A 58 5.10 4.38 11.69
C THR A 58 4.33 4.38 10.37
N PHE A 59 5.03 4.60 9.26
CA PHE A 59 4.47 4.72 7.91
C PHE A 59 5.42 4.13 6.88
N LYS A 60 4.89 3.86 5.69
CA LYS A 60 5.67 3.48 4.51
C LYS A 60 5.40 4.51 3.42
N VAL A 61 6.34 4.71 2.51
CA VAL A 61 6.14 5.55 1.32
C VAL A 61 6.53 4.74 0.11
N ILE A 62 5.60 4.60 -0.84
CA ILE A 62 5.92 4.08 -2.16
C ILE A 62 6.11 5.28 -3.08
N LYS A 63 7.29 5.44 -3.67
CA LYS A 63 7.47 6.37 -4.79
C LYS A 63 7.17 5.60 -6.07
N ASN A 64 6.16 6.04 -6.81
CA ASN A 64 5.78 5.46 -8.08
C ASN A 64 6.28 6.37 -9.21
N ALA A 65 7.19 5.87 -10.03
CA ALA A 65 7.75 6.60 -11.15
C ALA A 65 6.76 6.72 -12.31
N ILE A 66 5.77 5.82 -12.41
CA ILE A 66 4.79 5.78 -13.51
C ILE A 66 3.95 7.06 -13.51
N ASP A 67 3.42 7.43 -12.35
CA ASP A 67 2.57 8.62 -12.21
C ASP A 67 3.27 9.79 -11.48
N GLY A 68 4.54 9.61 -11.11
CA GLY A 68 5.35 10.58 -10.38
C GLY A 68 4.89 10.87 -8.95
N LYS A 69 4.00 10.04 -8.38
CA LYS A 69 3.42 10.28 -7.05
C LYS A 69 4.08 9.45 -5.96
N SER A 70 3.96 9.96 -4.74
CA SER A 70 4.31 9.24 -3.51
C SER A 70 3.04 8.78 -2.80
N TYR A 71 2.93 7.48 -2.57
CA TYR A 71 1.85 6.86 -1.81
C TYR A 71 2.29 6.69 -0.36
N LEU A 72 1.75 7.53 0.52
CA LEU A 72 1.99 7.45 1.96
C LEU A 72 1.04 6.41 2.56
N LEU A 73 1.60 5.33 3.09
CA LEU A 73 0.86 4.24 3.71
C LEU A 73 0.93 4.37 5.22
N ILE A 74 -0.22 4.60 5.85
CA ILE A 74 -0.35 4.84 7.29
C ILE A 74 -1.02 3.63 7.93
N GLN A 75 -0.43 3.09 8.99
CA GLN A 75 -1.02 1.98 9.74
C GLN A 75 -2.37 2.39 10.35
N ASN A 76 -3.41 1.57 10.19
CA ASN A 76 -4.74 1.81 10.76
C ASN A 76 -4.74 1.94 12.31
N THR A 77 -3.74 1.38 12.97
CA THR A 77 -3.52 1.49 14.43
C THR A 77 -2.86 2.81 14.84
N SER A 78 -2.39 3.62 13.90
CA SER A 78 -1.76 4.91 14.18
C SER A 78 -2.82 6.00 14.43
N ARG A 79 -2.56 6.89 15.40
CA ARG A 79 -3.38 8.10 15.61
C ARG A 79 -3.46 8.99 14.37
N MET A 80 -2.50 8.89 13.46
CA MET A 80 -2.48 9.65 12.20
C MET A 80 -3.52 9.17 11.19
N ALA A 81 -3.93 7.90 11.24
CA ALA A 81 -4.86 7.31 10.26
C ALA A 81 -6.23 8.00 10.27
N VAL A 82 -6.67 8.52 11.43
CA VAL A 82 -7.96 9.19 11.58
C VAL A 82 -7.90 10.68 11.20
N ARG A 83 -6.71 11.29 11.29
CA ARG A 83 -6.56 12.75 11.22
C ARG A 83 -5.96 13.26 9.91
N THR A 84 -5.38 12.37 9.10
CA THR A 84 -4.50 12.79 8.02
C THR A 84 -4.88 12.10 6.71
N LYS A 85 -5.51 12.86 5.81
CA LYS A 85 -5.72 12.48 4.42
C LYS A 85 -4.93 13.43 3.54
N TYR A 86 -3.79 12.98 3.05
CA TYR A 86 -3.02 13.71 2.05
C TYR A 86 -3.55 13.37 0.67
N CYS A 87 -4.01 14.39 -0.04
CA CYS A 87 -4.37 14.29 -1.44
C CYS A 87 -3.91 15.56 -2.12
N THR A 88 -2.72 15.48 -2.71
CA THR A 88 -2.10 16.56 -3.47
C THR A 88 -1.71 16.02 -4.83
N SER A 89 -1.24 16.89 -5.73
CA SER A 89 -0.73 16.46 -7.04
C SER A 89 0.44 15.46 -6.94
N ARG A 90 1.20 15.47 -5.84
CA ARG A 90 2.40 14.63 -5.65
C ARG A 90 2.26 13.53 -4.60
N ILE A 91 1.36 13.68 -3.64
CA ILE A 91 1.22 12.77 -2.50
C ILE A 91 -0.22 12.32 -2.34
N LYS A 92 -0.43 11.01 -2.27
CA LYS A 92 -1.70 10.38 -1.89
C LYS A 92 -1.50 9.51 -0.67
N SER A 93 -2.40 9.58 0.31
CA SER A 93 -2.32 8.77 1.52
C SER A 93 -3.35 7.65 1.55
N TYR A 94 -2.95 6.50 2.06
CA TYR A 94 -3.79 5.32 2.24
C TYR A 94 -3.66 4.78 3.66
N VAL A 95 -4.77 4.31 4.21
CA VAL A 95 -4.78 3.60 5.49
C VAL A 95 -4.61 2.10 5.20
N ILE A 96 -3.61 1.48 5.82
CA ILE A 96 -3.24 0.08 5.60
C ILE A 96 -3.42 -0.76 6.88
N PRO A 97 -3.71 -2.07 6.77
CA PRO A 97 -3.91 -2.84 5.53
C PRO A 97 -5.21 -2.47 4.82
N LEU A 98 -5.22 -2.50 3.48
CA LEU A 98 -6.44 -2.30 2.71
C LEU A 98 -7.40 -3.49 2.92
N LEU A 99 -8.64 -3.20 3.33
CA LEU A 99 -9.69 -4.21 3.56
C LEU A 99 -10.87 -4.10 2.58
N ASN A 100 -10.95 -2.99 1.84
CA ASN A 100 -12.01 -2.71 0.87
C ASN A 100 -11.40 -1.93 -0.29
N TYR A 101 -11.13 -2.60 -1.40
CA TYR A 101 -10.58 -1.98 -2.59
C TYR A 101 -11.30 -2.42 -3.86
N SER A 102 -11.13 -1.64 -4.92
CA SER A 102 -11.57 -1.98 -6.26
C SER A 102 -10.41 -1.98 -7.24
N ILE A 103 -10.60 -2.62 -8.38
CA ILE A 103 -9.59 -2.76 -9.43
C ILE A 103 -10.20 -2.33 -10.77
N ASP A 104 -9.44 -1.58 -11.57
CA ASP A 104 -9.75 -1.37 -12.98
C ASP A 104 -9.27 -2.56 -13.81
N THR A 105 -10.22 -3.42 -14.18
CA THR A 105 -9.98 -4.65 -14.94
C THR A 105 -10.02 -4.42 -16.45
N GLN A 106 -10.33 -3.19 -16.91
CA GLN A 106 -10.36 -2.86 -18.33
C GLN A 106 -9.99 -1.39 -18.58
N SER A 107 -8.71 -1.18 -18.88
CA SER A 107 -8.13 0.12 -19.26
C SER A 107 -7.53 0.09 -20.66
N SER A 108 -7.16 1.27 -21.18
CA SER A 108 -6.52 1.43 -22.49
C SER A 108 -5.14 0.74 -22.58
N GLN A 109 -4.43 0.65 -21.44
CA GLN A 109 -3.09 0.08 -21.33
C GLN A 109 -3.08 -1.38 -20.83
N GLY A 110 -4.26 -2.02 -20.81
CA GLY A 110 -4.47 -3.35 -20.27
C GLY A 110 -4.86 -3.33 -18.79
N GLY A 111 -5.90 -4.09 -18.43
CA GLY A 111 -6.42 -4.13 -17.06
C GLY A 111 -5.39 -4.54 -16.01
N VAL A 112 -5.63 -4.13 -14.76
CA VAL A 112 -4.79 -4.52 -13.63
C VAL A 112 -4.79 -6.06 -13.47
N PRO A 113 -3.61 -6.70 -13.40
CA PRO A 113 -3.53 -8.15 -13.34
C PRO A 113 -3.98 -8.69 -11.98
N VAL A 114 -5.14 -9.32 -11.97
CA VAL A 114 -5.78 -9.92 -10.78
C VAL A 114 -4.90 -10.98 -10.10
N SER A 115 -4.08 -11.70 -10.85
CA SER A 115 -3.23 -12.80 -10.35
C SER A 115 -2.32 -12.40 -9.18
N PHE A 116 -1.83 -11.16 -9.14
CA PHE A 116 -1.04 -10.66 -8.02
C PHE A 116 -1.83 -10.63 -6.71
N PHE A 117 -3.10 -10.26 -6.77
CA PHE A 117 -4.00 -10.22 -5.63
C PHE A 117 -4.35 -11.64 -5.16
N GLU A 118 -4.50 -12.59 -6.09
CA GLU A 118 -4.73 -14.00 -5.78
C GLU A 118 -3.55 -14.64 -5.06
N LEU A 119 -2.33 -14.45 -5.57
CA LEU A 119 -1.12 -14.97 -4.97
C LEU A 119 -0.95 -14.49 -3.53
N LEU A 120 -1.35 -13.25 -3.25
CA LEU A 120 -1.34 -12.70 -1.89
C LEU A 120 -2.56 -13.10 -1.05
N GLY A 121 -3.61 -13.69 -1.64
CA GLY A 121 -4.83 -14.09 -0.93
C GLY A 121 -5.74 -12.91 -0.59
N LEU A 122 -5.76 -11.88 -1.45
CA LEU A 122 -6.44 -10.62 -1.21
C LEU A 122 -7.86 -10.54 -1.78
N LEU A 123 -8.36 -11.61 -2.41
CA LEU A 123 -9.67 -11.60 -3.07
C LEU A 123 -10.83 -11.31 -2.12
N GLY A 124 -10.77 -11.73 -0.85
CA GLY A 124 -11.84 -11.44 0.13
C GLY A 124 -12.04 -9.94 0.42
N SER A 125 -11.01 -9.12 0.15
CA SER A 125 -11.02 -7.66 0.30
C SER A 125 -11.29 -6.92 -1.02
N LEU A 126 -11.35 -7.62 -2.14
CA LEU A 126 -11.81 -7.07 -3.42
C LEU A 126 -13.33 -6.88 -3.33
N LYS A 127 -13.80 -5.68 -3.66
CA LYS A 127 -15.24 -5.34 -3.60
C LYS A 127 -15.77 -4.73 -4.88
N GLY A 128 -14.91 -4.31 -5.82
CA GLY A 128 -15.36 -3.75 -7.09
C GLY A 128 -14.41 -4.01 -8.25
N ILE A 129 -14.97 -4.25 -9.43
CA ILE A 129 -14.27 -4.37 -10.72
C ILE A 129 -14.94 -3.47 -11.77
N THR A 130 -14.21 -2.96 -12.74
CA THR A 130 -14.78 -2.12 -13.82
C THR A 130 -15.33 -2.94 -15.00
N SER A 131 -14.92 -4.19 -15.12
CA SER A 131 -15.33 -5.13 -16.16
C SER A 131 -15.26 -6.57 -15.67
N ASP A 132 -16.19 -7.40 -16.15
CA ASP A 132 -16.27 -8.85 -15.95
C ASP A 132 -15.42 -9.64 -16.97
N ALA A 133 -14.73 -8.95 -17.89
CA ALA A 133 -13.73 -9.53 -18.79
C ALA A 133 -12.42 -9.88 -18.06
N VAL A 134 -12.51 -10.68 -16.99
CA VAL A 134 -11.37 -11.14 -16.19
C VAL A 134 -11.14 -12.63 -16.38
N ALA A 135 -9.89 -13.04 -16.52
CA ALA A 135 -9.53 -14.44 -16.71
C ALA A 135 -9.61 -15.29 -15.42
N SER A 136 -9.69 -14.66 -14.24
CA SER A 136 -9.73 -15.37 -12.95
C SER A 136 -11.11 -15.98 -12.68
N PRO A 137 -11.22 -17.33 -12.59
CA PRO A 137 -12.48 -17.97 -12.20
C PRO A 137 -12.89 -17.63 -10.76
N CYS A 138 -11.91 -17.31 -9.91
CA CYS A 138 -12.17 -16.97 -8.51
C CYS A 138 -12.88 -15.61 -8.39
N VAL A 139 -12.45 -14.61 -9.17
CA VAL A 139 -13.14 -13.31 -9.20
C VAL A 139 -14.52 -13.42 -9.83
N LEU A 140 -14.68 -14.19 -10.91
CA LEU A 140 -15.98 -14.41 -11.54
C LEU A 140 -16.98 -15.03 -10.57
N LYS A 141 -16.57 -16.02 -9.77
CA LYS A 141 -17.42 -16.61 -8.72
C LYS A 141 -17.84 -15.59 -7.66
N LEU A 142 -16.93 -14.72 -7.22
CA LEU A 142 -17.25 -13.66 -6.26
C LEU A 142 -18.21 -12.62 -6.84
N PHE A 143 -18.09 -12.33 -8.14
CA PHE A 143 -19.00 -11.46 -8.87
C PHE A 143 -20.40 -12.08 -8.99
N GLU A 144 -20.49 -13.35 -9.40
CA GLU A 144 -21.76 -14.10 -9.49
C GLU A 144 -22.45 -14.23 -8.12
N ALA A 145 -21.69 -14.38 -7.03
CA ALA A 145 -22.19 -14.40 -5.67
C ALA A 145 -22.62 -13.02 -5.13
N GLY A 146 -22.37 -11.93 -5.86
CA GLY A 146 -22.66 -10.55 -5.45
C GLY A 146 -21.72 -9.98 -4.39
N GLU A 147 -20.59 -10.64 -4.11
CA GLU A 147 -19.57 -10.16 -3.15
C GLU A 147 -18.65 -9.09 -3.75
N VAL A 148 -18.51 -9.10 -5.08
CA VAL A 148 -17.80 -8.10 -5.89
C VAL A 148 -18.81 -7.46 -6.83
N VAL A 149 -18.84 -6.14 -6.88
CA VAL A 149 -19.75 -5.41 -7.77
C VAL A 149 -19.04 -4.94 -9.04
N LYS A 150 -19.74 -5.01 -10.18
CA LYS A 150 -19.28 -4.35 -11.41
C LYS A 150 -19.63 -2.88 -11.35
N LEU A 151 -18.64 -2.03 -11.63
CA LEU A 151 -18.72 -0.58 -11.57
C LEU A 151 -18.87 -0.06 -13.00
N GLU A 152 -20.11 0.16 -13.40
CA GLU A 152 -20.47 0.66 -14.74
C GLU A 152 -19.76 1.98 -15.07
N LYS A 153 -19.32 2.12 -16.32
CA LYS A 153 -18.76 3.37 -16.83
C LYS A 153 -19.89 4.39 -16.99
N GLY A 154 -19.72 5.56 -16.39
CA GLY A 154 -20.72 6.63 -16.45
C GLY A 154 -20.39 7.77 -15.50
N GLU A 155 -21.26 8.80 -15.47
CA GLU A 155 -21.03 10.04 -14.71
C GLU A 155 -20.85 9.79 -13.21
N GLN A 156 -21.52 8.77 -12.64
CA GLN A 156 -21.46 8.45 -11.20
C GLN A 156 -20.30 7.53 -10.82
N GLN A 157 -19.54 7.01 -11.79
CA GLN A 157 -18.49 6.04 -11.53
C GLN A 157 -17.43 6.59 -10.57
N GLY A 158 -17.03 7.85 -10.74
CA GLY A 158 -16.08 8.51 -9.84
C GLY A 158 -16.57 8.60 -8.39
N GLN A 159 -17.87 8.83 -8.18
CA GLN A 159 -18.48 8.87 -6.85
C GLN A 159 -18.52 7.49 -6.22
N LEU A 160 -18.94 6.46 -6.97
CA LEU A 160 -18.89 5.07 -6.52
C LEU A 160 -17.47 4.63 -6.19
N LEU A 161 -16.50 4.98 -7.03
CA LEU A 161 -15.09 4.64 -6.80
C LEU A 161 -14.52 5.32 -5.56
N SER A 162 -15.01 6.50 -5.17
CA SER A 162 -14.55 7.21 -3.99
C SER A 162 -14.89 6.50 -2.66
N GLN A 163 -15.82 5.53 -2.66
CA GLN A 163 -16.22 4.79 -1.46
C GLN A 163 -15.20 3.70 -1.06
N PHE A 164 -14.35 3.28 -1.99
CA PHE A 164 -13.32 2.27 -1.75
C PHE A 164 -12.09 2.89 -1.09
N ALA A 165 -11.42 2.14 -0.22
CA ALA A 165 -10.20 2.62 0.44
C ALA A 165 -9.06 2.85 -0.58
N ALA A 166 -9.04 2.05 -1.63
CA ALA A 166 -8.20 2.26 -2.81
C ALA A 166 -8.91 1.76 -4.07
N HIS A 167 -8.62 2.41 -5.20
CA HIS A 167 -8.92 1.92 -6.54
C HIS A 167 -7.61 1.75 -7.31
N PHE A 168 -7.29 0.52 -7.70
CA PHE A 168 -6.08 0.24 -8.46
C PHE A 168 -6.33 0.38 -9.95
N ILE A 169 -5.47 1.13 -10.63
CA ILE A 169 -5.56 1.39 -12.07
C ILE A 169 -4.22 1.10 -12.73
N SER A 170 -4.22 0.75 -14.02
CA SER A 170 -3.01 0.62 -14.82
C SER A 170 -2.75 1.83 -15.74
N ASP A 171 -3.70 2.76 -15.81
CA ASP A 171 -3.71 3.88 -16.74
C ASP A 171 -3.44 5.21 -16.02
N THR A 172 -2.57 6.04 -16.59
CA THR A 172 -2.24 7.37 -16.07
C THR A 172 -3.16 8.48 -16.58
N ASP A 173 -3.87 8.23 -17.69
CA ASP A 173 -4.55 9.26 -18.47
C ASP A 173 -5.96 9.58 -17.95
N GLN A 174 -6.45 8.75 -17.02
CA GLN A 174 -7.74 8.95 -16.37
C GLN A 174 -7.67 10.04 -15.28
N PRO A 175 -8.71 10.87 -15.12
CA PRO A 175 -8.81 11.82 -14.02
C PRO A 175 -8.69 11.11 -12.66
N GLN A 176 -7.53 11.24 -12.01
CA GLN A 176 -7.26 10.50 -10.79
C GLN A 176 -7.80 11.22 -9.56
N THR A 177 -8.61 10.52 -8.78
CA THR A 177 -9.02 11.00 -7.45
C THR A 177 -8.01 10.59 -6.37
N CYS A 178 -8.29 10.98 -5.13
CA CYS A 178 -7.41 10.78 -3.99
C CYS A 178 -7.15 9.32 -3.60
N ASN A 179 -8.07 8.41 -3.92
CA ASN A 179 -7.95 6.99 -3.56
C ASN A 179 -7.44 6.12 -4.72
N PHE A 180 -7.07 6.71 -5.86
CA PHE A 180 -6.55 5.97 -7.01
C PHE A 180 -5.06 5.70 -6.85
N ALA A 181 -4.64 4.44 -6.91
CA ALA A 181 -3.24 4.04 -6.90
C ALA A 181 -2.88 3.39 -8.25
N ASN A 182 -1.87 3.91 -8.92
CA ASN A 182 -1.42 3.31 -10.18
C ASN A 182 -0.59 2.04 -9.87
N PHE A 183 -1.02 0.93 -10.42
CA PHE A 183 -0.42 -0.40 -10.32
C PHE A 183 -0.31 -0.97 -11.73
N PHE A 184 0.86 -0.79 -12.34
CA PHE A 184 1.05 -1.15 -13.74
C PHE A 184 2.37 -1.91 -13.94
N PRO A 185 2.43 -3.18 -13.50
CA PRO A 185 3.64 -4.00 -13.63
C PRO A 185 4.09 -4.13 -15.09
N LEU A 186 3.18 -4.12 -16.08
CA LEU A 186 3.53 -4.26 -17.49
C LEU A 186 4.41 -3.12 -18.04
N SER A 187 4.47 -1.97 -17.35
CA SER A 187 5.38 -0.86 -17.68
C SER A 187 6.87 -1.22 -17.52
N GLU A 188 7.18 -2.29 -16.79
CA GLU A 188 8.55 -2.74 -16.57
C GLU A 188 9.12 -3.51 -17.79
N GLY A 189 10.44 -3.42 -17.98
CA GLY A 189 11.12 -3.98 -19.14
C GLY A 189 11.37 -5.50 -19.08
N THR A 190 11.56 -6.07 -17.90
CA THR A 190 11.94 -7.49 -17.72
C THR A 190 10.91 -8.28 -16.90
N PRO A 191 10.84 -9.61 -17.07
CA PRO A 191 9.93 -10.45 -16.28
C PRO A 191 10.13 -10.35 -14.76
N LEU A 192 11.38 -10.23 -14.30
CA LEU A 192 11.69 -10.11 -12.86
C LEU A 192 11.28 -8.75 -12.30
N GLN A 193 11.49 -7.67 -13.06
CA GLN A 193 10.98 -6.35 -12.70
C GLN A 193 9.46 -6.38 -12.54
N ARG A 194 8.74 -6.93 -13.54
CA ARG A 194 7.28 -7.10 -13.51
C ARG A 194 6.81 -7.90 -12.31
N ALA A 195 7.47 -9.01 -12.02
CA ALA A 195 7.11 -9.89 -10.91
C ALA A 195 7.29 -9.23 -9.53
N GLU A 196 8.27 -8.32 -9.39
CA GLU A 196 8.56 -7.69 -8.10
C GLU A 196 7.46 -6.72 -7.63
N TRP A 197 6.59 -6.26 -8.54
CA TRP A 197 5.40 -5.48 -8.19
C TRP A 197 4.47 -6.18 -7.19
N ILE A 198 4.60 -7.49 -6.96
CA ILE A 198 3.89 -8.13 -5.85
C ILE A 198 4.25 -7.52 -4.48
N LYS A 199 5.48 -7.02 -4.31
CA LYS A 199 5.92 -6.32 -3.09
C LYS A 199 5.21 -4.98 -2.91
N PHE A 200 4.83 -4.30 -3.99
CA PHE A 200 4.00 -3.09 -3.94
C PHE A 200 2.67 -3.39 -3.25
N LEU A 201 1.95 -4.44 -3.66
CA LEU A 201 0.70 -4.86 -3.02
C LEU A 201 0.93 -5.36 -1.59
N GLY A 202 2.04 -6.07 -1.35
CA GLY A 202 2.46 -6.49 -0.02
C GLY A 202 2.56 -5.32 0.96
N ALA A 203 3.13 -4.19 0.52
CA ALA A 203 3.22 -2.99 1.35
C ALA A 203 1.85 -2.36 1.65
N PHE A 204 0.94 -2.29 0.67
CA PHE A 204 -0.44 -1.80 0.85
C PHE A 204 -1.29 -2.67 1.79
N THR A 205 -0.96 -3.95 1.93
CA THR A 205 -1.78 -4.93 2.66
C THR A 205 -1.09 -5.50 3.90
N ASN A 206 0.10 -5.00 4.25
CA ASN A 206 0.96 -5.54 5.32
C ASN A 206 1.27 -7.05 5.15
N LEU A 207 1.34 -7.53 3.90
CA LEU A 207 1.68 -8.92 3.55
C LEU A 207 3.09 -9.03 2.97
N GLU A 208 4.01 -8.16 3.37
CA GLU A 208 5.38 -8.07 2.83
C GLU A 208 6.16 -9.39 2.94
N THR A 209 6.07 -10.11 4.06
CA THR A 209 6.68 -11.43 4.20
C THR A 209 6.20 -12.41 3.13
N LYS A 210 4.88 -12.45 2.88
CA LYS A 210 4.30 -13.32 1.85
C LYS A 210 4.68 -12.85 0.45
N ALA A 211 4.66 -11.55 0.20
CA ALA A 211 5.07 -10.97 -1.07
C ALA A 211 6.53 -11.28 -1.41
N ASN A 212 7.43 -11.17 -0.42
CA ASN A 212 8.83 -11.55 -0.56
C ASN A 212 8.96 -13.04 -0.88
N GLN A 213 8.29 -13.92 -0.12
CA GLN A 213 8.31 -15.36 -0.37
C GLN A 213 7.84 -15.73 -1.79
N VAL A 214 6.74 -15.14 -2.25
CA VAL A 214 6.24 -15.39 -3.61
C VAL A 214 7.22 -14.87 -4.65
N TYR A 215 7.77 -13.67 -4.46
CA TYR A 215 8.75 -13.10 -5.36
C TYR A 215 10.03 -13.95 -5.45
N ASP A 216 10.58 -14.38 -4.31
CA ASP A 216 11.79 -15.19 -4.24
C ASP A 216 11.60 -16.53 -4.95
N ALA A 217 10.43 -17.16 -4.79
CA ALA A 217 10.08 -18.39 -5.50
C ALA A 217 10.00 -18.19 -7.03
N VAL A 218 9.41 -17.08 -7.48
CA VAL A 218 9.34 -16.71 -8.91
C VAL A 218 10.75 -16.43 -9.44
N LYS A 219 11.56 -15.65 -8.72
CA LYS A 219 12.93 -15.31 -9.11
C LYS A 219 13.82 -16.54 -9.21
N ALA A 220 13.74 -17.45 -8.25
CA ALA A 220 14.46 -18.72 -8.28
C ALA A 220 14.07 -19.58 -9.48
N SER A 221 12.76 -19.72 -9.74
CA SER A 221 12.25 -20.50 -10.87
C SER A 221 12.68 -19.92 -12.22
N TYR A 222 12.53 -18.59 -12.38
CA TYR A 222 12.94 -17.87 -13.58
C TYR A 222 14.45 -18.01 -13.83
N THR A 223 15.26 -17.78 -12.79
CA THR A 223 16.73 -17.83 -12.91
C THR A 223 17.19 -19.23 -13.32
N CYS A 224 16.63 -20.28 -12.71
CA CYS A 224 16.91 -21.67 -13.07
C CYS A 224 16.60 -21.94 -14.55
N LEU A 225 15.39 -21.60 -15.00
CA LEU A 225 14.99 -21.80 -16.40
C LEU A 225 15.83 -20.97 -17.38
N SER A 226 16.17 -19.72 -17.03
CA SER A 226 17.02 -18.86 -17.86
C SER A 226 18.44 -19.41 -18.00
N GLN A 227 19.00 -19.97 -16.93
CA GLN A 227 20.33 -20.59 -16.95
C GLN A 227 20.33 -21.87 -17.77
N MET A 228 19.29 -22.70 -17.62
CA MET A 228 19.11 -23.91 -18.43
C MET A 228 18.99 -23.56 -19.93
N ALA A 229 18.22 -22.52 -20.26
CA ALA A 229 18.07 -22.05 -21.63
C ALA A 229 19.38 -21.47 -22.20
N ALA A 230 20.12 -20.70 -21.40
CA ALA A 230 21.40 -20.10 -21.80
C ALA A 230 22.50 -21.15 -21.99
N ASN A 231 22.55 -22.17 -21.13
CA ASN A 231 23.53 -23.27 -21.20
C ASN A 231 23.15 -24.34 -22.23
N ASN A 232 22.00 -24.21 -22.90
CA ASN A 232 21.58 -25.15 -23.92
C ASN A 232 22.46 -25.00 -25.17
N THR A 233 23.37 -25.96 -25.37
CA THR A 233 24.33 -26.00 -26.48
C THR A 233 23.74 -26.57 -27.77
N LYS A 234 22.42 -26.83 -27.84
CA LYS A 234 21.78 -27.28 -29.07
C LYS A 234 22.02 -26.27 -30.20
N SER A 235 22.57 -26.78 -31.30
CA SER A 235 22.90 -25.98 -32.50
C SER A 235 21.66 -25.31 -33.12
N PHE A 236 20.49 -25.97 -33.02
CA PHE A 236 19.25 -25.45 -33.56
C PHE A 236 18.46 -24.62 -32.53
N LYS A 237 18.26 -23.33 -32.83
CA LYS A 237 17.36 -22.42 -32.10
C LYS A 237 16.09 -22.21 -32.93
N PRO A 238 14.91 -22.64 -32.46
CA PRO A 238 13.68 -22.48 -33.22
C PRO A 238 13.33 -21.00 -33.38
N ILE A 239 12.83 -20.63 -34.56
CA ILE A 239 12.22 -19.33 -34.80
C ILE A 239 10.79 -19.40 -34.27
N VAL A 240 10.43 -18.48 -33.38
CA VAL A 240 9.11 -18.41 -32.77
C VAL A 240 8.39 -17.18 -33.31
N ALA A 241 7.17 -17.38 -33.81
CA ALA A 241 6.27 -16.29 -34.18
C ALA A 241 5.34 -15.99 -33.00
N TRP A 242 5.31 -14.74 -32.57
CA TRP A 242 4.31 -14.23 -31.65
C TRP A 242 3.21 -13.59 -32.46
N MET A 243 1.98 -14.05 -32.27
CA MET A 243 0.80 -13.53 -32.96
C MET A 243 -0.05 -12.79 -31.94
N GLU A 244 -0.40 -11.55 -32.27
CA GLU A 244 -1.36 -10.74 -31.53
C GLU A 244 -2.62 -10.59 -32.38
N TYR A 245 -3.78 -10.61 -31.73
CA TYR A 245 -5.06 -10.41 -32.39
C TYR A 245 -5.33 -8.90 -32.49
N ASP A 246 -5.36 -8.35 -33.70
CA ASP A 246 -5.76 -6.96 -33.95
C ASP A 246 -7.27 -6.90 -34.19
N TYR A 247 -7.95 -6.05 -33.42
CA TYR A 247 -9.39 -5.82 -33.55
C TYR A 247 -9.75 -4.91 -34.75
N ASN A 248 -8.77 -4.27 -35.40
CA ASN A 248 -8.98 -3.34 -36.52
C ASN A 248 -8.64 -3.91 -37.91
N GLY A 249 -8.45 -5.23 -38.02
CA GLY A 249 -8.15 -5.92 -39.28
C GLY A 249 -9.31 -6.01 -40.25
#